data_AF-A0AB73P774-F1
#
_entry.id   AF-A0AB73P774-F1
#
_cell.length_a   1.000
_cell.length_b   1.000
_cell.length_c   1.000
_cell.angle_alpha   90.00
_cell.angle_beta   90.00
_cell.angle_gamma   90.00
#
_symmetry.space_group_name_H-M   'P 1'
#
loop_
_entity.id
_entity.type
_entity.pdbx_description
1 polymer ?
#
loop_
_entity_poly.entity_id
_entity_poly.type
_entity_poly.pdbx_seq_one_letter_code
_entity_poly.pdbx_strand_id
1 'polypeptide(L)'
;MIAVIVNEELFQLEDQCLQVAEMIKKSKTMASYLEHKQSMEESAKVCQLKEAFLSNKEAFENVAAYGEYAPDYREKKRAVRKAKRQLDMDEHVAAFRYSETQLQSLLDQIVQVLAEEVSNEIKVDAGSPFFETKKHFGCGGNCHAIRQ
;
A
#
# COMPACT_ATOMS: atom_id res chain seq x y z
N MET A 1 -27.72 -10.26 18.42
CA MET A 1 -27.29 -10.95 17.18
C MET A 1 -28.18 -10.45 16.06
N ILE A 2 -27.64 -9.73 15.09
CA ILE A 2 -28.36 -9.43 13.86
C ILE A 2 -28.35 -10.74 13.07
N ALA A 3 -29.50 -11.40 12.97
CA ALA A 3 -29.66 -12.52 12.07
C ALA A 3 -29.59 -11.96 10.65
N VAL A 4 -28.50 -12.22 9.93
CA VAL A 4 -28.42 -11.94 8.50
C VAL A 4 -29.42 -12.88 7.84
N ILE A 5 -30.51 -12.31 7.33
CA ILE A 5 -31.51 -13.06 6.58
C ILE A 5 -30.86 -13.38 5.24
N VAL A 6 -30.46 -14.64 5.05
CA VAL A 6 -29.92 -15.13 3.78
C VAL A 6 -31.11 -15.32 2.84
N ASN A 7 -31.25 -14.41 1.87
CA ASN A 7 -32.29 -14.46 0.84
C ASN A 7 -31.65 -14.49 -0.57
N GLU A 8 -32.46 -14.77 -1.59
CA GLU A 8 -32.01 -14.85 -2.99
C GLU A 8 -31.32 -13.56 -3.46
N GLU A 9 -31.79 -12.40 -2.99
CA GLU A 9 -31.21 -11.10 -3.32
C GLU A 9 -29.77 -10.96 -2.78
N LEU A 10 -29.48 -11.49 -1.59
CA LEU A 10 -28.13 -11.50 -1.02
C LEU A 10 -27.18 -12.36 -1.86
N PHE A 11 -27.64 -13.52 -2.35
CA PHE A 11 -26.84 -14.37 -3.24
C PHE A 11 -26.55 -13.68 -4.58
N GLN A 12 -27.53 -12.97 -5.15
CA GLN A 12 -27.31 -12.20 -6.38
C GLN A 12 -26.27 -11.09 -6.19
N LEU A 13 -26.27 -10.43 -5.03
CA LEU A 13 -25.24 -9.44 -4.69
C LEU A 13 -23.85 -10.08 -4.54
N GLU A 14 -23.76 -11.24 -3.89
CA GLU A 14 -22.51 -11.98 -3.74
C GLU A 14 -21.95 -12.40 -5.11
N ASP A 15 -22.80 -12.91 -6.01
CA ASP A 15 -22.41 -13.25 -7.38
C ASP A 15 -21.87 -12.04 -8.14
N GLN A 16 -22.50 -10.87 -7.99
CA GLN A 16 -22.02 -9.61 -8.60
C GLN A 16 -20.66 -9.20 -8.02
N CYS A 17 -20.47 -9.30 -6.70
CA CYS A 17 -19.18 -9.05 -6.06
C CYS A 17 -18.07 -9.97 -6.60
N LEU A 18 -18.37 -11.26 -6.76
CA LEU A 18 -17.43 -12.24 -7.33
C LEU A 18 -17.10 -11.92 -8.79
N GLN A 19 -18.09 -11.49 -9.58
CA GLN A 19 -17.86 -11.07 -10.96
C GLN A 19 -16.92 -9.88 -11.05
N VAL A 20 -17.13 -8.84 -10.22
CA VAL A 20 -16.23 -7.67 -10.16
C VAL A 20 -14.82 -8.09 -9.75
N ALA A 21 -14.68 -8.96 -8.74
CA ALA A 21 -13.39 -9.48 -8.32
C ALA A 21 -12.66 -10.24 -9.44
N GLU A 22 -13.38 -11.07 -10.20
CA GLU A 22 -12.81 -11.78 -11.36
C GLU A 22 -12.41 -10.83 -12.49
N MET A 23 -13.19 -9.78 -12.74
CA MET A 23 -12.83 -8.75 -13.72
C MET A 23 -11.55 -8.01 -13.31
N ILE A 24 -11.40 -7.67 -12.03
CA ILE A 24 -10.18 -7.05 -11.50
C ILE A 24 -8.99 -7.99 -11.70
N LYS A 25 -9.14 -9.29 -11.37
CA LYS A 25 -8.07 -10.28 -11.55
C LYS A 25 -7.62 -10.43 -13.00
N LYS A 26 -8.55 -10.35 -13.95
CA LYS A 26 -8.29 -10.45 -15.40
C LYS A 26 -7.85 -9.12 -16.03
N SER A 27 -7.83 -8.03 -15.25
CA SER A 27 -7.46 -6.72 -15.75
C SER A 27 -5.98 -6.66 -16.13
N LYS A 28 -5.66 -5.78 -17.09
CA LYS A 28 -4.27 -5.49 -17.47
C LYS A 28 -3.45 -4.95 -16.29
N THR A 29 -4.08 -4.17 -15.40
CA THR A 29 -3.44 -3.60 -14.21
C THR A 29 -2.98 -4.70 -13.25
N MET A 30 -3.83 -5.71 -13.01
CA MET A 30 -3.46 -6.87 -12.20
C MET A 30 -2.35 -7.69 -12.86
N ALA A 31 -2.44 -7.94 -14.17
CA ALA A 31 -1.39 -8.66 -14.90
C ALA A 31 -0.02 -7.96 -14.78
N SER A 32 0.01 -6.64 -14.99
CA SER A 32 1.24 -5.83 -14.88
C SER A 32 1.81 -5.84 -13.46
N TYR A 33 0.93 -5.79 -12.45
CA TYR A 33 1.33 -5.91 -11.05
C TYR A 33 1.99 -7.26 -10.74
N LEU A 34 1.38 -8.37 -11.20
CA LEU A 34 1.92 -9.71 -11.00
C LEU A 34 3.27 -9.90 -11.70
N GLU A 35 3.40 -9.40 -12.93
CA GLU A 35 4.65 -9.46 -13.70
C GLU A 35 5.79 -8.71 -12.99
N HIS A 36 5.56 -7.47 -12.58
CA HIS A 36 6.60 -6.70 -11.87
C HIS A 36 6.89 -7.27 -10.48
N LYS A 37 5.89 -7.85 -9.81
CA LYS A 37 6.10 -8.55 -8.53
C LYS A 37 7.04 -9.73 -8.71
N GLN A 38 6.77 -10.57 -9.71
CA GLN A 38 7.61 -11.73 -10.03
C GLN A 38 9.02 -11.29 -10.42
N SER A 39 9.15 -10.29 -11.31
CA SER A 39 10.45 -9.76 -11.73
C SER A 39 11.28 -9.22 -10.55
N MET A 40 10.63 -8.56 -9.58
CA MET A 40 11.27 -8.09 -8.36
C MET A 40 11.71 -9.25 -7.44
N GLU A 41 10.91 -10.32 -7.35
CA GLU A 41 11.20 -11.50 -6.51
C GLU A 41 12.32 -12.37 -7.10
N GLU A 42 12.41 -12.48 -8.42
CA GLU A 42 13.45 -13.24 -9.12
C GLU A 42 14.82 -12.51 -9.14
N SER A 43 14.84 -11.20 -8.92
CA SER A 43 16.06 -10.42 -8.89
C SER A 43 16.90 -10.69 -7.63
N ALA A 44 18.01 -11.41 -7.80
CA ALA A 44 18.97 -11.67 -6.72
C ALA A 44 19.50 -10.37 -6.07
N LYS A 45 19.67 -9.31 -6.87
CA LYS A 45 20.10 -7.99 -6.39
C LYS A 45 19.06 -7.38 -5.46
N VAL A 46 17.78 -7.41 -5.84
CA VAL A 46 16.70 -6.90 -4.98
C VAL A 46 16.60 -7.71 -3.70
N CYS A 47 16.75 -9.03 -3.77
CA CYS A 47 16.77 -9.89 -2.59
C CYS A 47 17.86 -9.46 -1.60
N GLN A 48 19.10 -9.28 -2.06
CA GLN A 48 20.21 -8.79 -1.23
C GLN A 48 19.95 -7.39 -0.64
N LEU A 49 19.38 -6.48 -1.43
CA LEU A 49 19.03 -5.13 -0.96
C LEU A 49 17.91 -5.17 0.11
N LYS A 50 16.93 -6.07 -0.04
CA LYS A 50 15.86 -6.29 0.94
C LYS A 50 16.44 -6.83 2.24
N GLU A 51 17.29 -7.85 2.18
CA GLU A 51 17.95 -8.42 3.36
C GLU A 51 18.80 -7.37 4.09
N ALA A 52 19.60 -6.60 3.37
CA ALA A 52 20.39 -5.52 3.94
C ALA A 52 19.51 -4.45 4.60
N PHE A 53 18.38 -4.09 4.00
CA PHE A 53 17.43 -3.16 4.60
C PHE A 53 16.80 -3.72 5.87
N LEU A 54 16.35 -4.98 5.87
CA LEU A 54 15.73 -5.63 7.02
C LEU A 54 16.71 -5.77 8.19
N SER A 55 17.95 -6.20 7.92
CA SER A 55 18.99 -6.30 8.95
C SER A 55 19.33 -4.95 9.58
N ASN A 56 19.44 -3.90 8.76
CA ASN A 56 19.66 -2.54 9.29
C ASN A 56 18.45 -2.04 10.08
N LYS A 57 17.22 -2.36 9.63
CA LYS A 57 15.97 -1.98 10.30
C LYS A 57 15.89 -2.61 11.69
N GLU A 58 16.13 -3.92 11.80
CA GLU A 58 16.18 -4.65 13.07
C GLU A 58 17.25 -4.07 14.00
N ALA A 59 18.46 -3.83 13.49
CA ALA A 59 19.55 -3.25 14.27
C ALA A 59 19.19 -1.84 14.82
N PHE A 60 18.44 -1.05 14.04
CA PHE A 60 17.95 0.25 14.46
C PHE A 60 16.79 0.14 15.46
N GLU A 61 15.83 -0.75 15.26
CA GLU A 61 14.69 -0.96 16.16
C GLU A 61 15.15 -1.36 17.57
N ASN A 62 16.17 -2.23 17.64
CA ASN A 62 16.82 -2.60 18.90
C ASN A 62 17.39 -1.40 19.65
N VAL A 63 17.98 -0.43 18.95
CA VAL A 63 18.53 0.78 19.58
C VAL A 63 17.45 1.84 19.83
N ALA A 64 16.46 1.94 18.94
CA ALA A 64 15.36 2.88 19.04
C ALA A 64 14.46 2.61 20.25
N ALA A 65 14.35 1.35 20.68
CA ALA A 65 13.66 0.95 21.91
C ALA A 65 14.21 1.67 23.17
N TYR A 66 15.48 2.06 23.17
CA TYR A 66 16.13 2.78 24.28
C TYR A 66 16.07 4.31 24.15
N GLY A 67 15.48 4.83 23.06
CA GLY A 67 15.32 6.26 22.81
C GLY A 67 16.44 6.92 22.00
N GLU A 68 16.25 8.20 21.66
CA GLU A 68 17.13 8.92 20.70
C GLU A 68 18.56 9.17 21.20
N TYR A 69 18.78 9.09 22.53
CA TYR A 69 20.09 9.27 23.16
C TYR A 69 20.88 7.97 23.31
N ALA A 70 20.31 6.84 22.86
CA ALA A 70 21.01 5.58 22.88
C ALA A 70 22.30 5.65 22.02
N PRO A 71 23.38 4.96 22.45
CA PRO A 71 24.59 4.87 21.65
C PRO A 71 24.26 4.32 20.26
N ASP A 72 24.89 4.90 19.24
CA ASP A 72 24.73 4.54 17.83
C ASP A 72 23.35 4.81 17.20
N TYR A 73 22.38 5.41 17.91
CA TYR A 73 21.03 5.68 17.39
C TYR A 73 21.06 6.42 16.05
N ARG A 74 21.83 7.52 15.98
CA ARG A 74 21.94 8.37 14.77
C ARG A 74 22.63 7.63 13.62
N GLU A 75 23.60 6.79 13.93
CA GLU A 75 24.33 6.01 12.95
C GLU A 75 23.44 4.94 12.33
N LYS A 76 22.77 4.12 13.16
CA LYS A 76 21.85 3.09 12.70
C LYS A 76 20.65 3.68 11.94
N LYS A 77 20.13 4.82 12.38
CA LYS A 77 19.09 5.58 11.65
C LYS A 77 19.57 5.98 10.25
N ARG A 78 20.83 6.38 10.10
CA ARG A 78 21.43 6.72 8.81
C ARG A 78 21.65 5.47 7.95
N ALA A 79 22.08 4.37 8.53
CA ALA A 79 22.26 3.08 7.85
C ALA A 79 20.93 2.58 7.25
N VAL A 80 19.84 2.57 8.03
CA VAL A 80 18.49 2.22 7.54
C VAL A 80 18.08 3.08 6.37
N ARG A 81 18.24 4.41 6.48
CA ARG A 81 17.88 5.34 5.38
C ARG A 81 18.71 5.10 4.12
N LYS A 82 20.00 4.79 4.26
CA LYS A 82 20.88 4.48 3.13
C LYS A 82 20.47 3.18 2.45
N ALA A 83 20.26 2.12 3.22
CA ALA A 83 19.81 0.82 2.70
C ALA A 83 18.43 0.93 2.02
N LYS A 84 17.49 1.66 2.64
CA LYS A 84 16.18 1.95 2.06
C LYS A 84 16.31 2.67 0.72
N ARG A 85 17.12 3.73 0.67
CA ARG A 85 17.32 4.49 -0.58
C ARG A 85 17.92 3.63 -1.69
N GLN A 86 18.84 2.72 -1.36
CA GLN A 86 19.41 1.80 -2.34
C GLN A 86 18.36 0.82 -2.88
N LEU A 87 17.50 0.31 -2.00
CA LEU A 87 16.38 -0.56 -2.39
C LEU A 87 15.35 0.20 -3.26
N ASP A 88 14.94 1.39 -2.84
CA ASP A 88 13.93 2.21 -3.54
C ASP A 88 14.43 2.74 -4.90
N MET A 89 15.75 2.82 -5.11
CA MET A 89 16.37 3.22 -6.38
C MET A 89 16.50 2.08 -7.39
N ASP A 90 16.23 0.84 -6.99
CA ASP A 90 16.26 -0.28 -7.93
C ASP A 90 15.05 -0.25 -8.88
N GLU A 91 15.30 -0.48 -10.17
CA GLU A 91 14.29 -0.38 -11.22
C GLU A 91 13.15 -1.39 -11.04
N HIS A 92 13.44 -2.61 -10.57
CA HIS A 92 12.40 -3.62 -10.34
C HIS A 92 11.50 -3.23 -9.17
N VAL A 93 12.10 -2.65 -8.11
CA VAL A 93 11.33 -2.15 -6.96
C VAL A 93 10.48 -0.97 -7.37
N ALA A 94 11.03 -0.02 -8.13
CA ALA A 94 10.29 1.14 -8.62
C ALA A 94 9.13 0.72 -9.55
N ALA A 95 9.36 -0.18 -10.49
CA ALA A 95 8.33 -0.70 -11.41
C ALA A 95 7.21 -1.43 -10.64
N PHE A 96 7.57 -2.27 -9.68
CA PHE A 96 6.61 -2.94 -8.80
C PHE A 96 5.75 -1.94 -8.04
N ARG A 97 6.38 -0.97 -7.35
CA ARG A 97 5.67 0.07 -6.57
C ARG A 97 4.74 0.91 -7.44
N TYR A 98 5.16 1.22 -8.66
CA TYR A 98 4.34 1.94 -9.61
C TYR A 98 3.09 1.12 -9.99
N SER A 99 3.25 -0.16 -10.35
CA SER A 99 2.11 -1.03 -10.67
C SER A 99 1.19 -1.30 -9.47
N GLU A 100 1.75 -1.41 -8.26
CA GLU A 100 0.99 -1.50 -7.00
C GLU A 100 0.11 -0.26 -6.80
N THR A 101 0.66 0.94 -7.02
CA THR A 101 -0.08 2.21 -6.92
C THR A 101 -1.19 2.30 -7.96
N GLN A 102 -0.94 1.82 -9.19
CA GLN A 102 -1.96 1.78 -10.23
C GLN A 102 -3.11 0.84 -9.88
N LEU A 103 -2.79 -0.35 -9.34
CA LEU A 103 -3.80 -1.30 -8.90
C LEU A 103 -4.62 -0.73 -7.74
N GLN A 104 -3.98 -0.12 -6.74
CA GLN A 104 -4.68 0.54 -5.64
C GLN A 104 -5.60 1.64 -6.15
N SER A 105 -5.14 2.47 -7.08
CA SER A 105 -5.95 3.56 -7.66
C SER A 105 -7.19 3.03 -8.40
N LEU A 106 -7.08 1.86 -9.05
CA LEU A 106 -8.22 1.20 -9.69
C LEU A 106 -9.23 0.70 -8.63
N LEU A 107 -8.74 0.09 -7.55
CA LEU A 107 -9.60 -0.37 -6.45
C LEU A 107 -10.31 0.81 -5.77
N ASP A 108 -9.59 1.90 -5.50
CA ASP A 108 -10.16 3.11 -4.90
C ASP A 108 -11.27 3.70 -5.77
N GLN A 109 -11.09 3.73 -7.10
CA GLN A 109 -12.12 4.18 -8.04
C GLN A 109 -13.38 3.29 -8.01
N ILE A 110 -13.20 1.96 -7.95
CA ILE A 110 -14.34 1.03 -7.88
C ILE A 110 -15.11 1.26 -6.57
N VAL A 111 -14.40 1.38 -5.44
CA VAL A 111 -15.03 1.65 -4.14
C VAL A 111 -15.78 2.99 -4.16
N GLN A 112 -15.20 4.02 -4.77
CA GLN A 112 -15.86 5.32 -4.89
C GLN A 112 -17.17 5.23 -5.70
N VAL A 113 -17.14 4.59 -6.87
CA VAL A 113 -18.36 4.41 -7.70
C VAL A 113 -19.43 3.65 -6.92
N LEU A 114 -19.06 2.57 -6.23
CA LEU A 114 -20.01 1.79 -5.44
C LEU A 114 -20.61 2.61 -4.28
N ALA A 115 -19.80 3.41 -3.59
CA ALA A 115 -20.28 4.25 -2.50
C ALA A 115 -21.25 5.33 -2.99
N GLU A 116 -20.93 6.00 -4.10
CA GLU A 116 -21.79 7.05 -4.70
C GLU A 116 -23.15 6.50 -5.12
N GLU A 117 -23.20 5.28 -5.68
CA GLU A 117 -24.46 4.63 -6.09
C GLU A 117 -25.32 4.20 -4.89
N VAL A 118 -24.71 3.84 -3.76
CA VAL A 118 -25.46 3.46 -2.54
C VAL A 118 -25.94 4.69 -1.77
N SER A 119 -25.08 5.70 -1.60
CA SER A 119 -25.44 6.97 -0.95
C SER A 119 -24.36 8.04 -1.13
N ASN A 120 -24.77 9.22 -1.58
CA ASN A 120 -23.93 10.41 -1.68
C ASN A 120 -23.36 10.92 -0.34
N GLU A 121 -23.82 10.41 0.80
CA GLU A 121 -23.33 10.79 2.14
C GLU A 121 -22.23 9.86 2.69
N ILE A 122 -21.99 8.70 2.06
CA ILE A 122 -20.95 7.77 2.50
C ILE A 122 -19.58 8.33 2.11
N LYS A 123 -18.74 8.61 3.11
CA LYS A 123 -17.36 9.03 2.89
C LYS A 123 -16.47 7.81 2.70
N VAL A 124 -15.77 7.77 1.57
CA VAL A 124 -14.75 6.75 1.29
C VAL A 124 -13.39 7.30 1.72
N ASP A 125 -12.79 6.69 2.75
CA ASP A 125 -11.38 6.91 3.07
C ASP A 125 -10.52 6.16 2.04
N ALA A 126 -10.44 6.70 0.82
CA ALA A 126 -9.51 6.20 -0.19
C ALA A 126 -8.09 6.49 0.32
N GLY A 127 -7.24 5.47 0.44
CA GLY A 127 -5.88 5.57 1.02
C GLY A 127 -4.89 6.46 0.25
N SER A 128 -5.38 7.23 -0.72
CA SER A 128 -4.64 8.16 -1.57
C SER A 128 -5.06 9.61 -1.24
N PRO A 129 -4.08 10.50 -0.93
CA PRO A 129 -4.34 11.92 -0.62
C PRO A 129 -5.05 12.69 -1.76
N PHE A 130 -5.12 12.13 -2.96
CA PHE A 130 -5.75 12.75 -4.12
C PHE A 130 -7.29 12.69 -4.09
N PHE A 131 -7.88 11.80 -3.30
CA PHE A 131 -9.34 11.60 -3.24
C PHE A 131 -10.02 12.35 -2.07
N GLU A 132 -9.25 13.08 -1.24
CA GLU A 132 -9.80 13.98 -0.22
C GLU A 132 -10.35 15.29 -0.84
N THR A 133 -11.06 15.22 -1.96
CA THR A 133 -11.76 16.37 -2.50
C THR A 133 -13.13 16.50 -1.83
N LYS A 134 -13.15 17.07 -0.61
CA LYS A 134 -14.15 18.04 -0.12
C LYS A 134 -13.92 18.31 1.38
N LYS A 135 -13.36 19.49 1.65
CA LYS A 135 -13.27 20.21 2.94
C LYS A 135 -12.23 19.70 3.95
N HIS A 136 -10.97 20.09 3.78
CA HIS A 136 -10.16 20.56 4.90
C HIS A 136 -9.24 21.72 4.48
N PHE A 137 -9.58 22.92 4.95
CA PHE A 137 -8.60 23.99 5.17
C PHE A 137 -7.60 23.48 6.20
N GLY A 138 -6.35 23.26 5.81
CA GLY A 138 -5.30 22.84 6.74
C GLY A 138 -4.06 22.31 6.05
N CYS A 139 -3.20 23.21 5.60
CA CYS A 139 -1.79 22.91 5.37
C CYS A 139 -1.13 22.58 6.73
N GLY A 140 -1.33 21.35 7.21
CA GLY A 140 -0.61 20.76 8.33
C GLY A 140 0.55 19.95 7.78
N GLY A 141 1.68 20.61 7.55
CA GLY A 141 2.89 20.00 7.00
C GLY A 141 3.31 18.75 7.78
N ASN A 142 3.12 17.58 7.18
CA ASN A 142 3.86 16.37 7.52
C ASN A 142 4.11 15.47 6.30
N CYS A 143 4.30 16.10 5.14
CA CYS A 143 4.97 15.47 4.02
C CYS A 143 6.46 15.31 4.40
N HIS A 144 6.87 14.06 4.66
CA HIS A 144 8.21 13.56 5.01
C HIS A 144 8.46 13.19 6.49
N ALA A 145 7.66 12.30 7.10
CA ALA A 145 8.17 11.48 8.22
C ALA A 145 7.37 10.19 8.43
N ILE A 146 8.04 9.05 8.23
CA ILE A 146 7.84 7.78 8.96
C ILE A 146 6.46 7.12 8.75
N ARG A 147 6.36 6.20 7.78
CA ARG A 147 5.42 5.07 7.89
C ARG A 147 6.08 4.00 8.78
N GLN A 148 5.46 3.75 9.93
CA GLN A 148 5.72 2.61 10.82
C GLN A 148 5.52 1.30 10.07
#